data_AF-A0A2T2W0P5-F1
#
_entry.id   AF-A0A2T2W0P5-F1
#
_cell.length_a   1.000
_cell.length_b   1.000
_cell.length_c   1.000
_cell.angle_alpha   90.00
_cell.angle_beta   90.00
_cell.angle_gamma   90.00
#
_symmetry.space_group_name_H-M   'P 1'
#
loop_
_entity.id
_entity.type
_entity.pdbx_description
1 polymer ?
#
loop_
_entity_poly.entity_id
_entity_poly.type
_entity_poly.pdbx_seq_one_letter_code
_entity_poly.pdbx_strand_id
1 'polypeptide(L)'
;PLATPAAPDASDIPSETVSRFVRAYMAVVKLIESRELSLQRAETDTESRQMQQEIQAAALDLIQANGLTLSAYWELLGLANSDPEFRDRVLAQIDEAEP
;
A
#
# COMPACT_ATOMS: atom_id res chain seq x y z
N PRO A 1 26.99 -15.43 20.35
CA PRO A 1 25.63 -15.29 19.79
C PRO A 1 25.52 -14.04 18.92
N LEU A 2 25.32 -14.22 17.62
CA LEU A 2 25.04 -13.13 16.69
C LEU A 2 23.60 -12.67 16.96
N ALA A 3 23.42 -11.40 17.35
CA ALA A 3 22.11 -10.80 17.47
C ALA A 3 21.46 -10.79 16.09
N THR A 4 20.38 -11.56 15.90
CA THR A 4 19.50 -11.39 14.75
C THR A 4 19.03 -9.94 14.78
N PRO A 5 19.15 -9.16 13.68
CA PRO A 5 18.51 -7.86 13.63
C PRO A 5 17.01 -8.10 13.83
N ALA A 6 16.49 -7.63 14.97
CA ALA A 6 15.07 -7.70 15.25
C ALA A 6 14.34 -7.01 14.10
N ALA A 7 13.40 -7.72 13.47
CA ALA A 7 12.43 -7.07 12.61
C ALA A 7 11.73 -5.98 13.44
N PRO A 8 11.42 -4.80 12.87
CA PRO A 8 10.73 -3.77 13.61
C PRO A 8 9.45 -4.35 14.20
N ASP A 9 9.35 -4.32 15.53
CA ASP A 9 8.17 -4.79 16.23
C ASP A 9 6.97 -3.95 15.81
N ALA A 10 5.86 -4.59 15.47
CA ALA A 10 4.62 -3.91 15.07
C ALA A 10 4.14 -2.87 16.09
N SER A 11 4.49 -3.07 17.37
CA SER A 11 4.18 -2.16 18.46
C SER A 11 4.99 -0.86 18.44
N ASP A 12 6.19 -0.86 17.86
CA ASP A 12 7.09 0.30 17.76
C ASP A 12 6.75 1.22 16.57
N ILE A 13 5.89 0.77 15.65
CA ILE A 13 5.47 1.57 14.50
C ILE A 13 4.49 2.65 14.98
N PRO A 14 4.82 3.94 14.78
CA PRO A 14 3.96 5.02 15.23
C PRO A 14 2.65 5.02 14.45
N SER A 15 1.55 5.35 15.14
CA SER A 15 0.21 5.39 14.55
C SER A 15 0.15 6.29 13.31
N GLU A 16 0.90 7.39 13.27
CA GLU A 16 1.00 8.26 12.10
C GLU A 16 1.52 7.52 10.85
N THR A 17 2.50 6.63 11.01
CA THR A 17 3.02 5.79 9.92
C THR A 17 1.96 4.79 9.46
N VAL A 18 1.21 4.21 10.39
CA VAL A 18 0.08 3.31 10.07
C VAL A 18 -0.99 4.07 9.28
N SER A 19 -1.37 5.27 9.71
CA SER A 19 -2.36 6.09 9.00
C SER A 19 -1.87 6.53 7.61
N ARG A 20 -0.59 6.86 7.46
CA ARG A 20 0.01 7.13 6.12
C ARG A 20 -0.07 5.90 5.22
N PHE A 21 0.23 4.73 5.78
CA PHE A 21 0.16 3.46 5.04
C PHE A 21 -1.26 3.13 4.61
N VAL A 22 -2.23 3.26 5.51
CA VAL A 22 -3.65 3.06 5.22
C VAL A 22 -4.12 3.99 4.11
N ARG A 23 -3.79 5.29 4.19
CA ARG A 23 -4.13 6.26 3.13
C ARG A 23 -3.50 5.89 1.79
N ALA A 24 -2.22 5.54 1.78
CA ALA A 24 -1.52 5.10 0.57
C ALA A 24 -2.14 3.82 -0.02
N TYR A 25 -2.41 2.83 0.82
CA TYR A 25 -3.03 1.56 0.44
C TYR A 25 -4.40 1.79 -0.20
N MET A 26 -5.29 2.54 0.46
CA MET A 26 -6.62 2.86 -0.09
C MET A 26 -6.53 3.63 -1.41
N ALA A 27 -5.59 4.58 -1.52
CA ALA A 27 -5.40 5.33 -2.76
C ALA A 27 -4.92 4.42 -3.91
N VAL A 28 -4.00 3.50 -3.63
CA VAL A 28 -3.50 2.52 -4.61
C VAL A 28 -4.61 1.55 -5.02
N VAL A 29 -5.42 1.05 -4.08
CA VAL A 29 -6.57 0.19 -4.39
C VAL A 29 -7.56 0.92 -5.29
N LYS A 30 -7.98 2.14 -4.94
CA LYS A 30 -8.88 2.95 -5.78
C LYS A 30 -8.32 3.25 -7.17
N LEU A 31 -7.00 3.49 -7.27
CA LEU A 31 -6.32 3.67 -8.54
C LEU A 31 -6.44 2.40 -9.40
N ILE A 32 -6.15 1.23 -8.82
CA ILE A 32 -6.23 -0.05 -9.51
C ILE A 32 -7.67 -0.32 -9.94
N GLU A 33 -8.67 -0.18 -9.07
CA GLU A 33 -10.09 -0.37 -9.40
C GLU A 33 -10.54 0.54 -10.56
N SER A 34 -10.17 1.82 -10.50
CA SER A 34 -10.47 2.79 -11.58
C SER A 34 -9.82 2.40 -12.91
N ARG A 35 -8.63 1.81 -12.85
CA ARG A 35 -7.84 1.44 -14.02
C ARG A 35 -8.19 0.06 -14.54
N GLU A 36 -8.66 -0.88 -13.73
CA GLU A 36 -9.21 -2.16 -14.15
C GLU A 36 -10.42 -1.98 -15.08
N LEU A 37 -11.31 -1.05 -14.75
CA LEU A 37 -12.44 -0.66 -15.62
C LEU A 37 -11.97 -0.05 -16.96
N SER A 38 -10.77 0.52 -17.00
CA SER A 38 -10.17 1.07 -18.21
C SER A 38 -9.41 -0.01 -19.01
N LEU A 39 -8.71 -0.91 -18.32
CA LEU A 39 -8.02 -2.07 -18.89
C LEU A 39 -9.00 -3.06 -19.53
N GLN A 40 -10.17 -3.30 -18.93
CA GLN A 40 -11.23 -4.11 -19.55
C GLN A 40 -11.75 -3.52 -20.87
N ARG A 41 -11.61 -2.20 -21.06
CA ARG A 41 -11.97 -1.52 -22.30
C ARG A 41 -10.81 -1.39 -23.27
N ALA A 42 -9.59 -1.77 -22.88
CA ALA A 42 -8.44 -1.76 -23.78
C ALA A 42 -8.63 -2.83 -24.86
N GLU A 43 -8.62 -2.41 -26.12
CA GLU A 43 -8.83 -3.31 -27.25
C GLU A 43 -7.52 -3.99 -27.69
N THR A 44 -6.37 -3.43 -27.28
CA THR A 44 -5.05 -3.86 -27.75
C THR A 44 -4.05 -4.15 -26.62
N ASP A 45 -3.13 -5.08 -26.87
CA ASP A 45 -2.04 -5.45 -25.96
C ASP A 45 -1.12 -4.27 -25.64
N THR A 46 -0.96 -3.34 -26.59
CA THR A 46 -0.10 -2.15 -26.42
C THR A 46 -0.72 -1.13 -25.47
N GLU A 47 -2.03 -0.89 -25.58
CA GLU A 47 -2.76 -0.03 -24.65
C GLU A 47 -2.78 -0.62 -23.24
N SER A 48 -2.98 -1.94 -23.13
CA SER A 48 -2.92 -2.64 -21.84
C SER A 48 -1.55 -2.47 -21.16
N ARG A 49 -0.45 -2.63 -21.90
CA ARG A 49 0.91 -2.43 -21.37
C ARG A 49 1.18 -0.97 -20.96
N GLN A 50 0.71 0.00 -21.74
CA GLN A 50 0.85 1.42 -21.36
C GLN A 50 0.09 1.70 -20.06
N MET A 51 -1.17 1.26 -19.97
CA MET A 51 -1.97 1.41 -18.75
C MET A 51 -1.30 0.73 -17.54
N GLN A 52 -0.71 -0.46 -17.70
CA GLN A 52 0.03 -1.13 -16.62
C GLN A 52 1.23 -0.31 -16.12
N GLN A 53 1.95 0.36 -17.02
CA GLN A 53 3.06 1.24 -16.64
C GLN A 53 2.57 2.50 -15.94
N GLU A 54 1.48 3.10 -16.43
CA GLU A 54 0.87 4.27 -15.80
C GLU A 54 0.33 3.95 -14.39
N ILE A 55 -0.28 2.78 -14.21
CA ILE A 55 -0.74 2.30 -12.89
C ILE A 55 0.44 2.18 -11.93
N GLN A 56 1.53 1.55 -12.37
CA GLN A 56 2.73 1.41 -11.54
C GLN A 56 3.32 2.77 -11.16
N ALA A 57 3.45 3.69 -12.12
CA ALA A 57 3.97 5.02 -11.87
C ALA A 57 3.08 5.82 -10.91
N ALA A 58 1.76 5.80 -11.13
CA ALA A 58 0.80 6.49 -10.27
C ALA A 58 0.72 5.85 -8.87
N ALA A 59 0.84 4.53 -8.73
CA ALA A 59 0.90 3.87 -7.43
C ALA A 59 2.15 4.32 -6.65
N LEU A 60 3.30 4.41 -7.31
CA LEU A 60 4.54 4.93 -6.72
C LEU A 60 4.38 6.38 -6.25
N ASP A 61 3.79 7.23 -7.08
CA ASP A 61 3.53 8.63 -6.75
C ASP A 61 2.59 8.77 -5.54
N LEU A 62 1.52 7.97 -5.48
CA LEU A 62 0.59 7.94 -4.35
C LEU A 62 1.26 7.52 -3.04
N ILE A 63 2.16 6.51 -3.09
CA ILE A 63 2.92 6.07 -1.92
C ILE A 63 3.84 7.19 -1.44
N GLN A 64 4.57 7.83 -2.36
CA GLN A 64 5.48 8.94 -2.04
C GLN A 64 4.75 10.19 -1.55
N ALA A 65 3.58 10.51 -2.12
CA ALA A 65 2.73 11.63 -1.71
C ALA A 65 2.24 11.49 -0.26
N ASN A 66 2.11 10.26 0.24
CA ASN A 66 1.78 9.97 1.63
C ASN A 66 3.00 9.94 2.56
N GLY A 67 4.18 10.34 2.06
CA GLY A 67 5.42 10.38 2.83
C GLY A 67 6.03 9.01 3.10
N LEU A 68 5.64 7.99 2.33
CA LEU A 68 6.19 6.64 2.41
C LEU A 68 7.12 6.37 1.24
N THR A 69 8.17 5.60 1.48
CA THR A 69 8.96 5.02 0.40
C THR A 69 8.33 3.72 -0.05
N LEU A 70 8.60 3.30 -1.30
CA LEU A 70 8.11 2.02 -1.81
C LEU A 70 8.55 0.85 -0.91
N SER A 71 9.79 0.85 -0.44
CA SER A 71 10.30 -0.16 0.50
C SER A 71 9.51 -0.18 1.81
N ALA A 72 9.28 0.99 2.43
CA ALA A 72 8.51 1.08 3.66
C ALA A 72 7.07 0.59 3.47
N TYR A 73 6.45 0.90 2.33
CA TYR A 73 5.13 0.39 1.99
C TYR A 73 5.12 -1.14 1.91
N TRP A 74 6.09 -1.75 1.25
CA TRP A 74 6.21 -3.21 1.16
C TRP A 74 6.48 -3.87 2.51
N GLU A 75 7.32 -3.26 3.36
CA GLU A 75 7.57 -3.74 4.72
C GLU A 75 6.29 -3.73 5.56
N LEU A 76 5.54 -2.62 5.54
CA LEU A 76 4.28 -2.48 6.28
C LEU A 76 3.21 -3.43 5.72
N LEU A 77 3.17 -3.63 4.41
CA LEU A 77 2.28 -4.60 3.78
C LEU A 77 2.63 -6.04 4.18
N GLY A 78 3.91 -6.38 4.19
CA GLY A 78 4.40 -7.68 4.66
C GLY A 78 4.07 -7.91 6.13
N LEU A 79 4.21 -6.87 6.95
CA LEU A 79 3.88 -6.88 8.37
C LEU A 79 2.37 -7.04 8.59
N ALA A 80 1.52 -6.33 7.86
CA ALA A 80 0.06 -6.50 7.94
C ALA A 80 -0.41 -7.90 7.55
N ASN A 81 0.35 -8.61 6.71
CA ASN A 81 0.05 -9.99 6.36
C ASN A 81 0.60 -11.01 7.37
N SER A 82 1.74 -10.71 8.00
CA SER A 82 2.44 -11.65 8.89
C SER A 82 2.08 -11.47 10.36
N ASP A 83 1.75 -10.24 10.76
CA ASP A 83 1.50 -9.82 12.14
C ASP A 83 0.01 -9.47 12.34
N PRO A 84 -0.71 -10.24 13.16
CA PRO A 84 -2.14 -10.03 13.37
C PRO A 84 -2.46 -8.77 14.16
N GLU A 85 -1.58 -8.31 15.07
CA GLU A 85 -1.81 -7.09 15.86
C GLU A 85 -1.68 -5.85 14.99
N PHE A 86 -0.65 -5.82 14.12
CA PHE A 86 -0.49 -4.77 13.13
C PHE A 86 -1.66 -4.74 12.15
N ARG A 87 -2.10 -5.92 11.68
CA ARG A 87 -3.27 -6.03 10.81
C ARG A 87 -4.52 -5.42 11.46
N ASP A 88 -4.77 -5.73 12.73
CA ASP A 88 -5.93 -5.21 13.45
C ASP A 88 -5.88 -3.68 13.57
N ARG A 89 -4.71 -3.11 13.85
CA ARG A 89 -4.49 -1.65 13.82
C ARG A 89 -4.75 -1.04 12.45
N VAL A 90 -4.29 -1.67 11.38
CA VAL A 90 -4.52 -1.22 10.00
C VAL A 90 -6.02 -1.26 9.69
N LEU A 91 -6.72 -2.34 10.04
CA LEU A 91 -8.16 -2.49 9.83
C LEU A 91 -8.96 -1.45 10.61
N ALA A 92 -8.61 -1.20 11.88
CA ALA A 92 -9.26 -0.16 12.68
C ALA A 92 -9.09 1.24 12.06
N GLN A 93 -7.91 1.54 11.51
CA GLN A 93 -7.65 2.80 10.82
C GLN A 93 -8.38 2.92 9.47
N ILE A 94 -8.64 1.80 8.78
CA ILE A 94 -9.47 1.78 7.56
C ILE A 94 -10.92 2.09 7.93
N ASP A 95 -11.47 1.40 8.94
CA ASP A 95 -12.84 1.58 9.41
C ASP A 95 -13.09 3.03 9.87
N GLU A 96 -12.11 3.64 10.56
CA GLU A 96 -12.18 5.04 10.99
C GLU A 96 -12.04 6.06 9.83
N ALA A 97 -11.45 5.63 8.70
CA ALA A 97 -11.28 6.45 7.50
C ALA A 97 -12.45 6.36 6.52
N GLU A 98 -13.33 5.37 6.68
CA GLU A 98 -14.60 5.25 5.94
C GLU A 98 -15.71 6.01 6.71
N PRO A 99 -16.31 7.06 6.12
CA PRO A 99 -17.37 7.86 6.78
C PRO A 99 -18.74 7.18 6.83
#